data_AF-A0A2V7Z4G1-F1
#
_entry.id   AF-A0A2V7Z4G1-F1
#
_cell.length_a   1.000
_cell.length_b   1.000
_cell.length_c   1.000
_cell.angle_alpha   90.00
_cell.angle_beta   90.00
_cell.angle_gamma   90.00
#
_symmetry.space_group_name_H-M   'P 1'
#
loop_
_entity.id
_entity.type
_entity.pdbx_description
1 polymer ?
#
loop_
_entity_poly.entity_id
_entity_poly.type
_entity_poly.pdbx_seq_one_letter_code
_entity_poly.pdbx_strand_id
1 'polypeptide(L)' 'MPGPFDGCQVCGEAFSYSLTRCPLCHRTVCDSCAVRRGGCIFCGDLCAHAFFFGESDDEEIPEAQREE' A
#
# COMPACT_ATOMS: atom_id res chain seq x y z
N MET A 1 -23.07 -20.01 -2.98
CA MET A 1 -22.57 -18.65 -2.71
C MET A 1 -21.18 -18.55 -3.32
N PRO A 2 -20.97 -17.76 -4.39
CA PRO A 2 -19.60 -17.50 -4.85
C PRO A 2 -18.86 -16.83 -3.69
N GLY A 3 -17.79 -17.45 -3.21
CA GLY A 3 -16.97 -16.91 -2.13
C GLY A 3 -16.32 -15.58 -2.54
N PRO A 4 -15.72 -14.84 -1.61
CA PRO A 4 -14.98 -13.63 -1.94
C PRO A 4 -13.78 -14.01 -2.79
N PHE A 5 -13.91 -13.88 -4.11
CA PHE A 5 -12.79 -13.98 -5.03
C PHE A 5 -12.10 -12.63 -5.04
N ASP A 6 -10.87 -12.58 -4.51
CA ASP A 6 -10.07 -11.37 -4.49
C ASP A 6 -9.05 -11.44 -5.63
N GLY A 7 -8.91 -10.36 -6.39
CA GLY A 7 -8.08 -10.31 -7.59
C GLY A 7 -6.74 -9.62 -7.33
N CYS A 8 -5.64 -10.20 -7.79
CA CYS A 8 -4.34 -9.55 -7.71
C CYS A 8 -4.22 -8.47 -8.80
N GLN A 9 -3.98 -7.22 -8.40
CA GLN A 9 -3.84 -6.09 -9.33
C GLN A 9 -2.51 -6.07 -10.10
N VAL A 10 -1.60 -7.01 -9.83
CA VAL A 10 -0.28 -7.12 -10.49
C VAL A 10 -0.32 -8.16 -11.59
N CYS A 11 -0.75 -9.39 -11.29
CA CYS A 11 -0.83 -10.48 -12.27
C CYS A 11 -2.22 -10.65 -12.90
N GLY A 12 -3.27 -10.05 -12.34
CA GLY A 12 -4.65 -10.18 -12.81
C GLY A 12 -5.34 -11.49 -12.43
N GLU A 13 -4.67 -12.37 -11.68
CA GLU A 13 -5.21 -13.66 -11.26
C GLU A 13 -6.24 -13.48 -10.12
N ALA A 14 -7.34 -14.24 -10.19
CA ALA A 14 -8.36 -14.28 -9.15
C ALA A 14 -8.09 -15.43 -8.18
N PHE A 15 -8.11 -15.14 -6.89
CA PHE A 15 -7.87 -16.10 -5.82
C PHE A 15 -9.13 -16.29 -4.98
N SER A 16 -9.35 -17.52 -4.51
CA SER A 16 -10.49 -17.87 -3.64
C SER A 16 -10.26 -17.55 -2.16
N TYR A 17 -9.18 -16.82 -1.84
CA TYR A 17 -8.81 -16.39 -0.49
C TYR A 17 -8.56 -14.88 -0.47
N SER A 18 -8.62 -14.27 0.72
CA SER A 18 -8.37 -12.84 0.90
C SER A 18 -6.89 -12.52 0.66
N LEU A 19 -6.63 -11.69 -0.35
CA LEU A 19 -5.30 -11.20 -0.68
C LEU A 19 -4.83 -10.13 0.31
N THR A 20 -3.52 -10.05 0.51
CA THR A 20 -2.90 -8.97 1.27
C THR A 20 -3.06 -7.64 0.55
N ARG A 21 -3.29 -6.57 1.32
CA ARG A 21 -3.42 -5.21 0.80
C ARG A 21 -2.18 -4.40 1.10
N CYS A 22 -1.71 -3.65 0.11
CA CYS A 22 -0.61 -2.71 0.28
C CYS A 22 -1.04 -1.57 1.23
N PRO A 23 -0.28 -1.24 2.28
CA PRO A 23 -0.65 -0.18 3.23
C PRO A 23 -0.56 1.22 2.62
N LEU A 24 0.15 1.38 1.50
CA LEU A 24 0.34 2.68 0.84
C LEU A 24 -0.76 3.02 -0.16
N CYS A 25 -1.17 2.05 -0.99
CA CYS A 25 -2.10 2.26 -2.09
C CYS A 25 -3.38 1.40 -2.00
N HIS A 26 -3.51 0.60 -0.95
CA HIS A 26 -4.65 -0.29 -0.68
C HIS A 26 -4.95 -1.34 -1.75
N ARG A 27 -4.06 -1.53 -2.74
CA ARG A 27 -4.20 -2.53 -3.79
C ARG A 27 -3.97 -3.94 -3.24
N THR A 28 -4.74 -4.89 -3.76
CA THR A 28 -4.68 -6.31 -3.43
C THR A 28 -3.58 -7.01 -4.24
N VAL A 29 -2.74 -7.76 -3.54
CA VAL A 29 -1.57 -8.44 -4.10
C VAL A 29 -1.47 -9.86 -3.58
N CYS A 30 -1.13 -10.81 -4.47
CA CYS A 30 -0.91 -12.20 -4.12
C CYS A 30 0.46 -12.41 -3.49
N ASP A 31 0.63 -13.52 -2.77
CA ASP A 31 1.88 -13.80 -2.04
C ASP A 31 3.11 -13.84 -2.97
N SER A 32 2.91 -14.26 -4.23
CA SER A 32 3.96 -14.30 -5.25
C SER A 32 4.37 -12.92 -5.77
N CYS A 33 3.43 -11.97 -5.87
CA CYS A 33 3.70 -10.60 -6.31
C CYS A 33 3.97 -9.65 -5.15
N ALA A 34 3.72 -10.08 -3.92
CA ALA A 34 3.87 -9.31 -2.71
C ALA A 34 5.36 -9.09 -2.39
N VAL A 35 5.76 -7.82 -2.30
CA VAL A 35 7.12 -7.45 -1.91
C VAL A 35 7.15 -7.25 -0.40
N ARG A 36 7.98 -8.04 0.29
CA ARG A 36 8.13 -7.97 1.75
C ARG A 36 9.40 -7.21 2.11
N ARG A 37 9.27 -6.05 2.76
CA ARG A 37 10.40 -5.19 3.18
C ARG A 37 10.14 -4.66 4.58
N GLY A 38 11.13 -4.82 5.47
CA GLY A 38 11.07 -4.34 6.86
C GLY A 38 9.84 -4.80 7.67
N GLY A 39 9.32 -6.00 7.38
CA GLY A 39 8.14 -6.56 8.06
C GLY A 39 6.79 -6.16 7.46
N CYS A 40 6.76 -5.25 6.48
CA CYS A 40 5.54 -4.85 5.78
C CYS A 40 5.42 -5.53 4.40
N ILE A 41 4.18 -5.67 3.92
CA ILE A 41 3.84 -6.27 2.62
C ILE A 41 3.36 -5.17 1.68
N PHE A 42 4.00 -5.03 0.53
CA PHE A 42 3.70 -4.03 -0.49
C PHE A 42 3.29 -4.69 -1.81
N CYS A 43 2.54 -3.97 -2.64
CA CYS A 43 2.18 -4.44 -3.98
C CYS A 43 3.34 -4.41 -4.99
N GLY A 44 4.50 -3.82 -4.62
CA GLY A 44 5.68 -3.74 -5.47
C GLY A 44 6.80 -2.91 -4.83
N ASP A 45 8.00 -2.96 -5.42
CA ASP A 45 9.19 -2.24 -4.94
C ASP A 45 9.00 -0.72 -4.91
N LEU A 46 8.21 -0.16 -5.83
CA LEU A 46 7.86 1.26 -5.86
C LEU A 46 7.15 1.70 -4.58
N CYS A 47 6.13 0.94 -4.12
CA CYS A 47 5.41 1.25 -2.88
C CYS A 47 6.26 0.95 -1.64
N ALA A 48 7.13 -0.06 -1.69
CA ALA A 48 8.07 -0.29 -0.60
C ALA A 48 9.03 0.92 -0.48
N HIS A 49 9.65 1.35 -1.59
CA HIS A 49 10.51 2.53 -1.58
C HIS A 49 9.76 3.79 -1.17
N ALA A 50 8.55 4.02 -1.67
CA ALA A 50 7.74 5.17 -1.26
C ALA A 50 7.30 5.10 0.22
N PHE A 51 7.18 3.92 0.82
CA PHE A 51 6.91 3.83 2.27
C PHE A 51 8.17 4.13 3.11
N PHE A 52 9.36 3.75 2.64
CA PHE A 52 10.62 4.02 3.34
C PHE A 52 11.21 5.41 3.07
N PHE A 53 10.96 5.98 1.89
CA PHE A 53 11.56 7.24 1.42
C PHE A 53 10.53 8.29 1.00
N GLY A 54 9.24 7.93 0.89
CA GLY A 54 8.17 8.84 0.46
C GLY A 54 7.54 9.61 1.62
N GLU A 55 8.34 10.00 2.61
CA GLU A 55 8.00 11.12 3.49
C GLU A 55 8.18 12.45 2.71
N SER A 56 7.31 12.68 1.74
CA SER A 56 7.16 14.00 1.12
C SER A 56 5.73 14.16 0.64
N ASP A 57 4.78 14.05 1.58
CA ASP A 57 3.57 14.86 1.52
C ASP A 57 2.94 14.95 2.91
N ASP A 58 2.74 16.19 3.37
CA ASP A 58 1.95 16.66 4.51
C ASP A 58 2.59 16.72 5.91
N GLU A 59 3.10 17.90 6.26
CA GLU A 59 2.55 18.69 7.37
C GLU A 59 2.84 20.18 7.09
N GLU A 60 1.91 20.84 6.37
CA GLU A 60 1.75 22.29 6.45
C GLU A 60 1.39 22.62 7.91
N ILE A 61 2.32 23.18 8.67
CA ILE A 61 2.01 23.88 9.91
C ILE A 61 1.61 25.30 9.50
N PRO A 62 0.33 25.70 9.50
CA PRO A 62 -0.02 27.11 9.45
C PRO A 62 0.34 27.70 10.83
N GLU A 63 1.60 28.15 10.97
CA GLU A 63 1.96 29.05 12.05
C GLU A 63 1.25 30.39 11.80
N ALA A 64 0.04 30.48 12.35
CA ALA A 64 -0.66 31.72 12.57
C ALA A 64 0.26 32.65 13.38
N GLN A 65 0.99 33.52 12.70
CA GLN A 65 1.71 34.64 13.29
C GLN A 65 0.68 35.64 13.83
N ARG A 66 0.19 35.38 15.05
CA ARG A 66 -0.45 36.37 15.89
C ARG A 66 0.59 36.83 16.90
N GLU A 67 1.26 37.93 16.57
CA GLU A 67 2.09 38.80 17.42
C GLU A 67 2.54 39.93 16.47
N GLU A 68 2.32 41.22 16.67
CA GLU A 68 1.88 42.04 17.80
C GLU A 68 1.50 43.44 17.26
#